data_AF-A0A1Q5P424-F1
#
_entry.id   AF-A0A1Q5P424-F1
#
_cell.length_a   1.000
_cell.length_b   1.000
_cell.length_c   1.000
_cell.angle_alpha   90.00
_cell.angle_beta   90.00
_cell.angle_gamma   90.00
#
_symmetry.space_group_name_H-M   'P 1'
#
loop_
_entity.id
_entity.type
_entity.pdbx_description
1 polymer ?
#
loop_
_entity_poly.entity_id
_entity_poly.type
_entity_poly.pdbx_seq_one_letter_code
_entity_poly.pdbx_strand_id
1 'polypeptide(L)'
;MVFSEIDAYLHSLFYTDAYTELPADIREKIAFTAEDMLINHYDEALLTPKIIGIQTLYMIEGEAEEFAKFKRHGVKSLGLKGMSFSFEGGNISPEVVALIEKAQAALQPKKRASARRLI
;
A
#
# COMPACT_ATOMS: atom_id res chain seq x y z
N MET A 1 -1.66 -4.45 13.09
CA MET A 1 -1.25 -3.08 13.50
C MET A 1 -2.47 -2.26 13.92
N VAL A 2 -2.29 -1.03 14.45
CA VAL A 2 -3.39 -0.18 14.94
C VAL A 2 -3.75 0.89 13.90
N PHE A 3 -5.01 0.95 13.47
CA PHE A 3 -5.52 1.93 12.49
C PHE A 3 -5.12 3.38 12.81
N SER A 4 -5.17 3.79 14.08
CA SER A 4 -4.83 5.15 14.49
C SER A 4 -3.40 5.58 14.12
N GLU A 5 -2.45 4.64 14.08
CA GLU A 5 -1.06 4.95 13.69
C GLU A 5 -0.94 5.18 12.18
N ILE A 6 -1.70 4.41 11.40
CA ILE A 6 -1.78 4.54 9.95
C ILE A 6 -2.48 5.86 9.58
N ASP A 7 -3.62 6.14 10.21
CA ASP A 7 -4.40 7.36 10.00
C ASP A 7 -3.58 8.60 10.40
N ALA A 8 -2.89 8.57 11.54
CA ALA A 8 -2.00 9.66 11.95
C ALA A 8 -0.85 9.88 10.97
N TYR A 9 -0.23 8.80 10.46
CA TYR A 9 0.81 8.91 9.44
C TYR A 9 0.28 9.58 8.17
N LEU A 10 -0.87 9.15 7.65
CA LEU A 10 -1.44 9.70 6.41
C LEU A 10 -1.91 11.15 6.52
N HIS A 11 -2.41 11.57 7.68
CA HIS A 11 -2.74 12.99 7.94
C HIS A 11 -1.51 13.89 8.09
N SER A 12 -0.33 13.31 8.33
CA SER A 12 0.91 14.08 8.42
C SER A 12 1.58 14.34 7.07
N LEU A 13 1.07 13.72 6.00
CA LEU A 13 1.61 13.86 4.64
C LEU A 13 0.88 14.95 3.85
N PHE A 14 1.59 15.56 2.91
CA PHE A 14 0.97 16.40 1.88
C PHE A 14 0.39 15.53 0.76
N TYR A 15 -0.59 16.07 0.03
CA TYR A 15 -1.22 15.45 -1.14
C TYR A 15 -2.00 14.16 -0.84
N THR A 16 -2.51 14.01 0.38
CA THR A 16 -3.37 12.90 0.80
C THR A 16 -4.85 13.29 0.84
N ASP A 17 -5.25 14.34 0.12
CA ASP A 17 -6.61 14.89 0.14
C ASP A 17 -7.67 13.80 -0.16
N ALA A 18 -7.41 12.97 -1.18
CA ALA A 18 -8.28 11.84 -1.55
C ALA A 18 -8.49 10.82 -0.42
N TYR A 19 -7.56 10.72 0.53
CA TYR A 19 -7.72 9.95 1.75
C TYR A 19 -8.43 10.75 2.83
N THR A 20 -7.98 11.97 3.13
CA THR A 20 -8.50 12.77 4.25
C THR A 20 -9.95 13.23 4.07
N GLU A 21 -10.43 13.32 2.84
CA GLU A 21 -11.83 13.65 2.51
C GLU A 21 -12.79 12.46 2.75
N LEU A 22 -12.28 11.23 2.86
CA LEU A 22 -13.10 10.05 3.12
C LEU A 22 -13.57 10.00 4.58
N PRO A 23 -14.78 9.48 4.86
CA PRO A 23 -15.22 9.18 6.22
C PRO A 23 -14.28 8.22 6.93
N ALA A 24 -14.09 8.40 8.25
CA ALA A 24 -13.16 7.59 9.03
C ALA A 24 -13.42 6.08 8.95
N ASP A 25 -14.68 5.64 8.90
CA ASP A 25 -15.03 4.22 8.78
C ASP A 25 -14.66 3.62 7.41
N ILE A 26 -14.63 4.44 6.36
CA ILE A 26 -14.17 4.04 5.03
C ILE A 26 -12.65 3.96 5.03
N ARG A 27 -11.96 4.95 5.60
CA ARG A 27 -10.49 4.95 5.72
C ARG A 27 -9.99 3.73 6.49
N GLU A 28 -10.66 3.38 7.58
CA GLU A 28 -10.33 2.20 8.38
C GLU A 28 -10.47 0.90 7.58
N LYS A 29 -11.56 0.73 6.82
CA LYS A 29 -11.78 -0.46 5.98
C LYS A 29 -10.70 -0.59 4.89
N ILE A 30 -10.36 0.50 4.21
CA ILE A 30 -9.33 0.47 3.16
C ILE A 30 -7.96 0.16 3.77
N ALA A 31 -7.60 0.80 4.89
CA ALA A 31 -6.34 0.53 5.59
C ALA A 31 -6.26 -0.94 6.05
N PHE A 32 -7.35 -1.50 6.56
CA PHE A 32 -7.41 -2.92 6.94
C PHE A 32 -7.28 -3.83 5.71
N THR A 33 -7.92 -3.47 4.58
CA THR A 33 -7.79 -4.26 3.34
C THR A 33 -6.35 -4.22 2.80
N ALA A 34 -5.68 -3.08 2.89
CA ALA A 34 -4.26 -2.94 2.55
C ALA A 34 -3.38 -3.80 3.47
N GLU A 35 -3.66 -3.80 4.78
CA GLU A 35 -2.95 -4.65 5.74
C GLU A 35 -3.15 -6.14 5.45
N ASP A 36 -4.40 -6.59 5.29
CA ASP A 36 -4.76 -7.99 5.01
C ASP A 36 -4.11 -8.48 3.70
N MET A 37 -4.06 -7.62 2.68
CA MET A 37 -3.32 -7.92 1.46
C MET A 37 -1.83 -8.13 1.74
N LEU A 38 -1.18 -7.21 2.46
CA LEU A 38 0.27 -7.24 2.68
C LEU A 38 0.73 -8.41 3.56
N ILE A 39 -0.04 -8.80 4.59
CA ILE A 39 0.31 -9.95 5.44
C ILE A 39 0.29 -11.29 4.68
N ASN A 40 -0.47 -11.36 3.57
CA ASN A 40 -0.48 -12.54 2.71
C ASN A 40 0.77 -12.64 1.81
N HIS A 41 1.56 -11.57 1.71
CA HIS A 41 2.73 -11.48 0.84
C HIS A 41 4.05 -11.29 1.58
N TYR A 42 4.01 -10.71 2.78
CA TYR A 42 5.20 -10.32 3.53
C TYR A 42 5.06 -10.68 5.02
N ASP A 43 6.21 -10.84 5.67
CA ASP A 43 6.27 -11.03 7.12
C ASP A 43 5.71 -9.79 7.84
N GLU A 44 4.81 -10.00 8.79
CA GLU A 44 4.18 -8.94 9.58
C GLU A 44 5.22 -8.05 10.30
N ALA A 45 6.38 -8.61 10.67
CA ALA A 45 7.48 -7.86 11.28
C ALA A 45 8.09 -6.77 10.36
N LEU A 46 7.87 -6.87 9.05
CA LEU A 46 8.33 -5.89 8.06
C LEU A 46 7.26 -4.82 7.78
N LEU A 47 6.02 -5.05 8.19
CA LEU A 47 4.92 -4.15 7.93
C LEU A 47 4.94 -3.05 9.00
N THR A 48 4.96 -1.80 8.54
CA THR A 48 4.93 -0.61 9.41
C THR A 48 3.71 0.23 9.07
N PRO A 49 3.28 1.16 9.94
CA PRO A 49 2.17 2.06 9.63
C PRO A 49 2.41 2.84 8.32
N LYS A 50 3.67 3.18 8.04
CA LYS A 50 4.10 3.78 6.77
C LYS A 50 3.83 2.87 5.57
N ILE A 51 4.22 1.60 5.63
CA ILE A 51 4.05 0.64 4.54
C ILE A 51 2.57 0.43 4.23
N ILE A 52 1.76 0.19 5.26
CA ILE A 52 0.30 0.03 5.08
C ILE A 52 -0.31 1.33 4.56
N GLY A 53 0.11 2.49 5.08
CA GLY A 53 -0.39 3.78 4.62
C GLY A 53 -0.12 4.04 3.14
N ILE A 54 1.09 3.74 2.64
CA ILE A 54 1.42 3.88 1.22
C ILE A 54 0.56 2.94 0.36
N GLN A 55 0.36 1.69 0.80
CA GLN A 55 -0.53 0.76 0.10
C GLN A 55 -1.98 1.26 0.10
N THR A 56 -2.44 1.86 1.19
CA THR A 56 -3.78 2.44 1.32
C THR A 56 -3.99 3.55 0.30
N LEU A 57 -3.03 4.48 0.17
CA LEU A 57 -3.09 5.55 -0.83
C LEU A 57 -3.10 4.99 -2.26
N TYR A 58 -2.24 4.01 -2.54
CA TYR A 58 -2.17 3.38 -3.85
C TYR A 58 -3.51 2.74 -4.27
N MET A 59 -4.21 2.09 -3.33
CA MET A 59 -5.53 1.53 -3.58
C MET A 59 -6.57 2.62 -3.88
N ILE A 60 -6.55 3.73 -3.13
CA ILE A 60 -7.47 4.86 -3.36
C ILE A 60 -7.24 5.52 -4.72
N GLU A 61 -5.97 5.73 -5.08
CA GLU A 61 -5.58 6.31 -6.37
C GLU A 61 -5.96 5.40 -7.54
N GLY A 62 -5.72 4.10 -7.42
CA GLY A 62 -6.11 3.09 -8.40
C GLY A 62 -7.62 3.06 -8.63
N GLU A 63 -8.42 3.08 -7.55
CA GLU A 63 -9.88 3.15 -7.66
C GLU A 63 -10.33 4.45 -8.36
N ALA A 64 -9.77 5.61 -7.98
CA ALA A 64 -10.12 6.89 -8.59
C ALA A 64 -9.84 6.91 -10.11
N GLU A 65 -8.74 6.30 -10.55
CA GLU A 65 -8.40 6.18 -11.97
C GLU A 65 -9.37 5.25 -12.72
N GLU A 66 -9.74 4.11 -12.14
CA GLU A 66 -10.72 3.20 -12.72
C GLU A 66 -12.11 3.83 -12.81
N PHE A 67 -12.59 4.48 -11.75
CA PHE A 67 -13.85 5.22 -11.76
C PHE A 67 -13.84 6.34 -12.80
N ALA A 68 -12.72 7.04 -13.00
CA ALA A 68 -12.59 8.04 -14.04
C ALA A 68 -12.71 7.44 -15.46
N LYS A 69 -12.16 6.24 -15.70
CA LYS A 69 -12.32 5.50 -16.95
C LYS A 69 -13.79 5.11 -17.17
N PHE A 70 -14.45 4.53 -16.17
CA PHE A 70 -15.87 4.14 -16.26
C PHE A 70 -16.83 5.33 -16.46
N LYS A 71 -16.55 6.47 -15.81
CA LYS A 71 -17.30 7.72 -15.98
C LYS A 71 -17.18 8.27 -17.41
N ARG A 72 -16.02 8.15 -18.05
CA ARG A 72 -15.81 8.51 -19.47
C ARG A 72 -16.60 7.60 -20.43
N HIS A 73 -16.88 6.37 -20.03
CA HIS A 73 -17.74 5.42 -20.76
C HIS A 73 -19.23 5.52 -20.39
N GLY A 74 -19.64 6.53 -19.61
CA GLY A 74 -21.05 6.83 -19.35
C GLY A 74 -21.70 6.06 -18.19
N VAL A 75 -20.91 5.34 -17.39
CA VAL A 75 -21.42 4.63 -16.21
C VAL A 75 -21.59 5.64 -15.05
N LYS A 76 -22.84 5.93 -14.67
CA LYS A 76 -23.19 6.98 -13.68
C LYS A 76 -23.27 6.49 -12.23
N SER A 77 -23.39 5.18 -12.00
CA SER A 77 -23.37 4.59 -10.66
C SER A 77 -23.00 3.11 -10.76
N LEU A 78 -21.90 2.72 -10.13
CA LEU A 78 -21.62 1.33 -9.79
C LEU A 78 -21.95 1.18 -8.31
N GLY A 79 -23.01 0.42 -8.01
CA GLY A 79 -23.25 0.00 -6.64
C GLY A 79 -22.08 -0.88 -6.21
N LEU A 80 -21.46 -0.57 -5.07
CA LEU A 80 -20.30 -1.25 -4.46
C LEU A 80 -20.59 -2.70 -4.03
N LYS A 81 -21.49 -3.40 -4.72
CA LYS A 81 -21.91 -4.76 -4.41
C LYS A 81 -21.34 -5.71 -5.47
N GLY A 82 -20.08 -6.09 -5.26
CA GLY A 82 -19.46 -7.23 -5.95
C GLY A 82 -18.57 -6.90 -7.16
N MET A 83 -17.77 -5.83 -7.12
CA MET A 83 -16.72 -5.65 -8.14
C MET A 83 -15.58 -6.65 -7.91
N SER A 84 -15.39 -7.51 -8.91
CA SER A 84 -14.20 -8.34 -9.09
C SER A 84 -13.04 -7.43 -9.50
N PHE A 85 -12.01 -7.35 -8.65
CA PHE A 85 -10.78 -6.62 -8.90
C PHE A 85 -10.01 -7.33 -10.02
N SER A 86 -9.93 -6.73 -11.20
CA SER A 86 -9.06 -7.19 -12.29
C SER A 86 -8.12 -6.04 -12.68
N PHE A 87 -6.95 -6.00 -12.04
CA PHE A 87 -5.94 -4.97 -12.25
C PHE A 87 -4.79 -5.54 -13.07
N GLU A 88 -4.61 -5.03 -14.30
CA GLU A 88 -3.40 -5.25 -15.10
C GLU A 88 -2.26 -4.38 -14.54
N GLY A 89 -1.65 -4.84 -13.45
CA GLY A 89 -0.58 -4.15 -12.74
C GLY A 89 -0.60 -4.61 -11.29
N GLY A 90 0.55 -5.00 -10.73
CA GLY A 90 0.61 -5.64 -9.42
C GLY A 90 -0.24 -4.95 -8.36
N ASN A 91 -0.96 -5.73 -7.55
CA ASN A 91 -1.87 -5.23 -6.51
C ASN A 91 -1.14 -4.47 -5.38
N ILE A 92 0.20 -4.53 -5.35
CA ILE A 92 1.05 -3.93 -4.32
C ILE A 92 1.80 -2.75 -4.92
N SER A 93 1.76 -1.61 -4.24
CA SER A 93 2.50 -0.41 -4.64
C SER A 93 3.99 -0.72 -4.87
N PRO A 94 4.58 -0.30 -6.01
CA PRO A 94 6.02 -0.46 -6.25
C PRO A 94 6.89 0.16 -5.15
N GLU A 95 6.44 1.25 -4.53
CA GLU A 95 7.14 1.88 -3.42
C GLU A 95 7.14 0.97 -2.17
N VAL A 96 6.02 0.29 -1.89
CA VAL A 96 5.94 -0.68 -0.79
C VAL A 96 6.92 -1.82 -1.02
N VAL A 97 6.98 -2.36 -2.23
CA VAL A 97 7.96 -3.40 -2.58
C VAL A 97 9.39 -2.92 -2.30
N ALA A 98 9.76 -1.73 -2.78
CA ALA A 98 11.09 -1.17 -2.59
C ALA A 98 11.44 -0.92 -1.11
N LEU A 99 10.47 -0.48 -0.29
CA LEU A 99 10.67 -0.26 1.14
C LEU A 99 10.90 -1.59 1.88
N ILE A 100 10.13 -2.62 1.54
CA ILE A 100 10.27 -3.94 2.16
C ILE A 100 11.59 -4.60 1.75
N GLU A 101 11.97 -4.54 0.47
CA GLU A 101 13.27 -5.05 0.00
C GLU A 101 14.44 -4.38 0.73
N LYS A 102 14.36 -3.06 0.93
CA LYS A 102 15.36 -2.32 1.70
C LYS A 102 15.42 -2.76 3.17
N ALA A 103 14.26 -2.99 3.80
CA ALA A 103 14.18 -3.48 5.17
C ALA A 103 14.79 -4.89 5.31
N GLN A 104 14.48 -5.79 4.37
CA GLN A 104 15.04 -7.14 4.31
C GLN A 104 16.55 -7.12 4.11
N ALA A 105 17.06 -6.27 3.23
CA ALA A 105 18.50 -6.11 3.00
C ALA A 105 19.24 -5.60 4.24
N ALA A 106 18.60 -4.78 5.07
CA ALA A 106 19.18 -4.30 6.33
C ALA A 106 19.25 -5.39 7.42
N LEU A 107 18.34 -6.37 7.37
CA LEU A 107 18.30 -7.51 8.29
C LEU A 107 19.33 -8.60 7.95
N GLN A 108 19.81 -8.66 6.71
CA GLN A 108 20.88 -9.59 6.35
C GLN A 108 22.26 -9.00 6.71
N PRO A 109 23.05 -9.64 7.59
CA PRO A 109 24.40 -9.17 7.89
C PRO A 109 25.22 -9.23 6.61
N LYS A 110 25.78 -8.09 6.18
CA LYS A 110 26.68 -8.00 5.02
C LYS A 110 27.65 -9.18 5.07
N LYS A 111 27.52 -10.14 4.14
CA LYS A 111 28.53 -11.19 3.93
C LYS A 111 29.86 -10.47 3.76
N ARG A 112 30.71 -10.54 4.80
CA ARG A 112 32.04 -9.94 4.79
C ARG A 112 32.71 -10.39 3.49
N ALA A 113 33.13 -9.43 2.67
CA ALA A 113 33.89 -9.69 1.46
C ALA A 113 35.01 -10.67 1.81
N SER A 114 34.91 -11.89 1.28
CA SER A 114 35.88 -12.93 1.58
C SER A 114 37.23 -12.44 1.09
N ALA A 115 38.16 -12.31 2.03
CA ALA A 115 39.51 -11.84 1.81
C ALA A 115 40.18 -12.72 0.75
N ARG A 116 40.34 -12.18 -0.47
CA ARG A 116 41.26 -12.75 -1.45
C ARG A 116 42.64 -12.16 -1.19
N ARG A 117 43.29 -12.67 -0.13
CA ARG A 117 44.74 -12.66 -0.01
C ARG A 117 45.24 -13.92 -0.73
N LEU A 118 46.01 -13.75 -1.80
CA LEU A 118 47.02 -14.70 -2.24
C LEU A 118 48.04 -13.89 -3.03
N ILE A 119 49.14 -13.60 -2.34
CA ILE A 119 50.44 -13.22 -2.90
C ILE A 119 51.15 -14.53 -3.22
#